data_AF-A0A6N9Q4R8-F1
#
_entry.id   AF-A0A6N9Q4R8-F1
#
_cell.length_a   1.000
_cell.length_b   1.000
_cell.length_c   1.000
_cell.angle_alpha   90.00
_cell.angle_beta   90.00
_cell.angle_gamma   90.00
#
_symmetry.space_group_name_H-M   'P 1'
#
loop_
_entity.id
_entity.type
_entity.pdbx_description
1 polymer ?
#
loop_
_entity_poly.entity_id
_entity_poly.type
_entity_poly.pdbx_seq_one_letter_code
_entity_poly.pdbx_strand_id
1 'polypeptide(L)' 'MFKDVVIEYISDLIEREVTEQDFDTPFPDLGIDSLMALEVAVHIERELSIVITEQELAELTCINDLLGKLKV' A
#
# COMPACT_ATOMS: atom_id res chain seq x y z
N MET A 1 -1.01 5.78 -13.23
CA MET A 1 -2.04 4.75 -13.36
C MET A 1 -2.04 3.82 -12.16
N PHE A 2 -1.02 2.97 -11.93
CA PHE A 2 -1.02 2.08 -10.76
C PHE A 2 -0.84 2.79 -9.41
N LYS A 3 -0.03 3.86 -9.39
CA LYS A 3 0.12 4.72 -8.21
C LYS A 3 -1.21 5.30 -7.73
N ASP A 4 -2.06 5.72 -8.67
CA ASP A 4 -3.32 6.39 -8.36
C ASP A 4 -4.31 5.42 -7.70
N VAL A 5 -4.41 4.17 -8.21
CA VAL A 5 -5.25 3.11 -7.62
C VAL A 5 -4.83 2.77 -6.19
N VAL A 6 -3.53 2.64 -5.95
CA VAL A 6 -3.01 2.37 -4.59
C VAL A 6 -3.35 3.50 -3.64
N ILE A 7 -3.14 4.75 -4.06
CA ILE A 7 -3.38 5.93 -3.22
C ILE A 7 -4.88 6.08 -2.92
N GLU A 8 -5.73 5.89 -3.93
CA GLU A 8 -7.19 5.95 -3.78
C GLU A 8 -7.67 4.89 -2.79
N TYR A 9 -7.23 3.64 -2.96
CA TYR A 9 -7.60 2.55 -2.03
C TYR A 9 -7.11 2.80 -0.60
N ILE A 10 -5.85 3.23 -0.43
CA ILE A 10 -5.33 3.52 0.91
C ILE A 10 -6.08 4.71 1.52
N SER A 11 -6.40 5.75 0.74
CA SER A 11 -7.15 6.92 1.22
C SER A 11 -8.55 6.54 1.71
N ASP A 12 -9.24 5.66 0.97
CA ASP A 12 -10.52 5.11 1.38
C ASP A 12 -10.40 4.27 2.66
N LEU A 13 -9.34 3.48 2.77
CA LEU A 13 -9.09 2.61 3.91
C LEU A 13 -8.79 3.38 5.22
N ILE A 14 -8.04 4.48 5.15
CA ILE A 14 -7.74 5.33 6.30
C ILE A 14 -8.77 6.44 6.54
N GLU A 15 -9.85 6.48 5.74
CA GLU A 15 -10.89 7.51 5.73
C GLU A 15 -10.32 8.95 5.67
N ARG A 16 -9.17 9.12 4.99
CA ARG A 16 -8.40 10.36 4.91
C ARG A 16 -7.68 10.45 3.57
N GLU A 17 -7.57 11.66 3.05
CA GLU A 17 -6.73 11.94 1.89
C GLU A 17 -5.25 11.65 2.17
N VAL A 18 -4.69 10.70 1.43
CA VAL A 18 -3.25 10.42 1.42
C VAL A 18 -2.54 11.45 0.54
N THR A 19 -1.56 12.13 1.11
CA THR A 19 -0.75 13.11 0.40
C THR A 19 0.66 12.56 0.12
N GLU A 20 1.45 13.25 -0.71
CA GLU A 20 2.84 12.84 -0.96
C GLU A 20 3.70 12.84 0.31
N GLN A 21 3.32 13.60 1.34
CA GLN A 21 4.00 13.59 2.65
C GLN A 21 3.79 12.28 3.41
N ASP A 22 2.71 11.56 3.10
CA ASP A 22 2.36 10.29 3.73
C ASP A 22 3.08 9.10 3.09
N PHE A 23 3.78 9.30 1.97
CA PHE A 23 4.37 8.19 1.22
C PHE A 23 5.52 7.50 1.94
N ASP A 24 6.31 8.27 2.67
CA ASP A 24 7.41 7.76 3.51
C ASP A 24 6.97 7.54 4.97
N THR A 25 5.69 7.78 5.27
CA THR A 25 5.14 7.56 6.61
C THR A 25 4.91 6.06 6.82
N PRO A 26 5.34 5.49 7.96
CA PRO A 26 5.08 4.09 8.29
C PRO A 26 3.57 3.79 8.34
N PHE A 27 3.15 2.63 7.84
CA PHE A 27 1.76 2.18 7.89
C PHE A 27 1.11 2.29 9.28
N PRO A 28 1.77 1.88 10.38
CA PRO A 28 1.20 2.03 11.72
C PRO A 28 0.90 3.49 12.10
N ASP A 29 1.71 4.44 11.62
CA ASP A 29 1.55 5.87 11.89
C ASP A 29 0.42 6.48 11.04
N LEU A 30 0.07 5.85 9.92
CA LEU A 30 -1.10 6.18 9.09
C LEU A 30 -2.40 5.57 9.63
N GLY A 31 -2.33 4.75 10.69
CA GLY A 31 -3.48 4.01 11.21
C GLY A 31 -3.77 2.71 10.45
N ILE A 32 -2.83 2.26 9.62
CA ILE A 32 -2.93 1.00 8.87
C ILE A 32 -2.35 -0.11 9.74
N ASP A 33 -3.18 -1.08 10.10
CA ASP A 33 -2.75 -2.26 10.85
C ASP A 33 -2.24 -3.37 9.91
N SER A 34 -1.72 -4.46 10.48
CA SER A 34 -1.20 -5.60 9.71
C SER A 34 -2.27 -6.31 8.87
N LEU A 35 -3.55 -6.25 9.27
CA LEU A 35 -4.64 -6.86 8.52
C LEU A 35 -5.02 -5.99 7.32
N MET A 36 -5.12 -4.68 7.53
CA MET A 36 -5.33 -3.69 6.48
C MET A 36 -4.20 -3.71 5.46
N ALA A 37 -2.94 -3.81 5.90
CA ALA A 37 -1.80 -3.92 4.99
C ALA A 37 -1.90 -5.18 4.09
N LEU A 38 -2.37 -6.30 4.66
CA LEU A 38 -2.66 -7.51 3.89
C LEU A 38 -3.81 -7.30 2.90
N GLU A 39 -4.89 -6.62 3.31
CA GLU A 39 -6.01 -6.29 2.40
C GLU A 39 -5.56 -5.42 1.23
N VAL A 40 -4.74 -4.39 1.49
CA VAL A 40 -4.12 -3.55 0.46
C VAL A 40 -3.30 -4.41 -0.49
N ALA A 41 -2.44 -5.29 0.03
CA ALA A 41 -1.62 -6.18 -0.80
C ALA A 41 -2.49 -7.10 -1.68
N VAL A 42 -3.50 -7.76 -1.12
CA VAL A 42 -4.41 -8.64 -1.86
C VAL A 42 -5.21 -7.88 -2.92
N HIS A 43 -5.62 -6.65 -2.63
CA HIS A 43 -6.31 -5.80 -3.60
C HIS A 43 -5.40 -5.49 -4.80
N ILE A 44 -4.16 -5.09 -4.52
CA ILE A 44 -3.16 -4.76 -5.54
C ILE A 44 -2.76 -5.99 -6.36
N GLU A 45 -2.56 -7.15 -5.71
CA GLU A 45 -2.30 -8.42 -6.39
C GLU A 45 -3.37 -8.72 -7.44
N ARG A 46 -4.65 -8.52 -7.08
CA ARG A 46 -5.78 -8.76 -7.99
C ARG A 46 -5.85 -7.75 -9.12
N GLU A 47 -5.73 -6.46 -8.82
CA GLU A 47 -5.80 -5.38 -9.80
C GLU A 47 -4.64 -5.43 -10.80
N LEU A 48 -3.45 -5.80 -10.34
CA LEU A 48 -2.21 -5.77 -11.14
C LEU A 48 -1.79 -7.15 -11.63
N SER A 49 -2.51 -8.20 -11.25
CA SER A 49 -2.12 -9.60 -11.51
C SER A 49 -0.68 -9.92 -11.08
N ILE A 50 -0.25 -9.33 -9.96
CA ILE A 50 1.05 -9.60 -9.33
C ILE A 50 0.88 -10.51 -8.11
N VAL A 51 1.98 -11.05 -7.60
CA VAL A 51 2.01 -11.82 -6.36
C VAL A 51 2.96 -11.13 -5.39
N ILE A 52 2.47 -10.74 -4.22
CA ILE A 52 3.21 -10.19 -3.10
C ILE A 52 3.39 -11.31 -2.08
N THR A 53 4.62 -11.77 -1.93
CA THR A 53 4.92 -12.83 -0.96
C THR A 53 4.84 -12.30 0.48
N GLU A 54 4.65 -13.20 1.46
CA GLU A 54 4.64 -12.80 2.89
C GLU A 54 5.92 -12.06 3.30
N GLN A 55 7.07 -12.46 2.75
CA GLN A 55 8.34 -11.79 2.99
C GLN A 55 8.33 -10.36 2.45
N GLU A 56 7.81 -10.17 1.23
CA GLU A 56 7.70 -8.83 0.66
C GLU A 56 6.71 -7.97 1.43
N LEU A 57 5.56 -8.52 1.82
CA LEU A 57 4.59 -7.83 2.67
C LEU A 57 5.21 -7.40 4.00
N ALA A 58 6.06 -8.22 4.60
CA ALA A 58 6.80 -7.87 5.82
C ALA A 58 7.87 -6.79 5.59
N GLU A 59 8.39 -6.66 4.37
CA GLU A 59 9.31 -5.60 3.97
C GLU A 59 8.59 -4.30 3.58
N LEU A 60 7.28 -4.33 3.33
CA LEU A 60 6.47 -3.14 3.04
C LEU A 60 6.18 -2.38 4.34
N THR A 61 6.87 -1.25 4.53
CA THR A 61 6.72 -0.42 5.73
C THR A 61 5.96 0.87 5.45
N CYS A 62 6.00 1.37 4.23
CA CYS A 62 5.34 2.59 3.79
C CYS A 62 4.77 2.47 2.37
N ILE A 63 3.98 3.46 1.95
CA ILE A 63 3.36 3.49 0.61
C ILE A 63 4.45 3.51 -0.47
N ASN A 64 5.58 4.17 -0.22
CA ASN A 64 6.66 4.27 -1.19
C ASN A 64 7.32 2.91 -1.48
N ASP A 65 7.46 2.03 -0.48
CA ASP A 65 7.96 0.66 -0.68
C ASP A 65 7.06 -0.11 -1.65
N LEU A 66 5.75 0.05 -1.45
CA LEU A 66 4.72 -0.59 -2.24
C LEU A 66 4.73 -0.04 -3.67
N LEU A 67 4.78 1.29 -3.86
CA LEU A 67 4.93 1.91 -5.18
C LEU A 67 6.24 1.55 -5.89
N GLY A 68 7.32 1.36 -5.12
CA GLY A 68 8.61 0.91 -5.63
C GLY A 68 8.56 -0.49 -6.22
N LYS A 69 7.81 -1.40 -5.59
CA LYS A 69 7.57 -2.76 -6.10
C LYS A 69 6.72 -2.77 -7.37
N LEU A 70 5.84 -1.79 -7.57
CA LEU A 70 5.00 -1.70 -8.77
C LEU A 70 5.70 -1.10 -10.00
N LYS A 71 6.90 -0.54 -9.84
CA LYS A 71 7.69 0.04 -10.94
C LYS A 71 8.52 -0.98 -11.74
N VAL A 72 8.32 -2.28 -11.50
CA VAL A 72 9.01 -3.38 -12.20
C VAL A 72 8.44 -3.56 -13.61
#